data_AF-A0A498NWF0-F1
#
_entry.id   AF-A0A498NWF0-F1
#
_cell.length_a   1.000
_cell.length_b   1.000
_cell.length_c   1.000
_cell.angle_alpha   90.00
_cell.angle_beta   90.00
_cell.angle_gamma   90.00
#
_symmetry.space_group_name_H-M   'P 1'
#
loop_
_entity.id
_entity.type
_entity.pdbx_description
1 polymer ?
#
loop_
_entity_poly.entity_id
_entity_poly.type
_entity_poly.pdbx_seq_one_letter_code
_entity_poly.pdbx_strand_id
1 'polypeptide(L)'
;MREWTLINDVDHLGKRNGVYEKWWFCRRRSNVATEKIQMVDIDNAEKALKKFVMEFEKLYGKDMMTFNVHLMTHISASLRNWGPLWASSTFSFESFNCTLLRFFHGTTHVQQQIVKRFLKWRDITNKADKYMNNAKDSVKKLFYALQNSKQETAKSAHLSENVRVFGNPHPVKIPVRHMLAIEDLFGVRV
;
A
#
# COMPACT_ATOMS: atom_id res chain seq x y z
N MET A 1 -13.39 -23.67 -7.69
CA MET A 1 -12.86 -22.30 -7.87
C MET A 1 -13.91 -21.37 -7.28
N ARG A 2 -13.87 -21.17 -5.95
CA ARG A 2 -14.87 -20.38 -5.23
C ARG A 2 -14.41 -18.92 -5.23
N GLU A 3 -15.36 -18.06 -5.55
CA GLU A 3 -15.20 -16.64 -5.81
C GLU A 3 -14.62 -15.89 -4.61
N TRP A 4 -13.67 -15.01 -4.90
CA TRP A 4 -13.18 -13.99 -3.97
C TRP A 4 -14.12 -12.78 -4.03
N THR A 5 -15.27 -12.87 -3.37
CA THR A 5 -16.21 -11.77 -3.17
C THR A 5 -15.99 -11.11 -1.80
N LEU A 6 -14.76 -10.70 -1.51
CA LEU A 6 -14.44 -10.08 -0.21
C LEU A 6 -14.66 -8.55 -0.18
N ILE A 7 -14.90 -7.90 -1.32
CA ILE A 7 -15.14 -6.44 -1.37
C ILE A 7 -16.26 -6.04 -2.37
N ASN A 8 -16.52 -6.83 -3.42
CA ASN A 8 -17.44 -6.42 -4.49
C ASN A 8 -18.93 -6.78 -4.29
N ASP A 9 -19.28 -7.65 -3.33
CA ASP A 9 -20.69 -8.02 -3.09
C ASP A 9 -21.52 -6.90 -2.41
N VAL A 10 -20.87 -5.81 -1.98
CA VAL A 10 -21.56 -4.66 -1.37
C VAL A 10 -22.06 -3.68 -2.44
N ASP A 11 -21.59 -3.77 -3.68
CA ASP A 11 -22.04 -2.89 -4.77
C ASP A 11 -23.47 -3.20 -5.24
N HIS A 12 -24.05 -4.33 -4.83
CA HIS A 12 -25.46 -4.68 -5.07
C HIS A 12 -26.43 -4.15 -4.00
N LEU A 13 -25.93 -3.63 -2.88
CA LEU A 13 -26.75 -2.98 -1.85
C LEU A 13 -26.79 -1.47 -2.13
N GLY A 14 -27.69 -1.12 -3.07
CA GLY A 14 -27.79 0.19 -3.68
C GLY A 14 -27.70 1.38 -2.73
N LYS A 15 -26.88 2.37 -3.13
CA LYS A 15 -27.02 3.84 -3.04
C LYS A 15 -27.99 4.48 -2.01
N ARG A 16 -28.20 3.90 -0.83
CA ARG A 16 -29.02 4.52 0.23
C ARG A 16 -28.32 4.41 1.58
N ASN A 17 -27.96 5.59 2.08
CA ASN A 17 -27.79 5.98 3.48
C ASN A 17 -26.41 5.76 4.12
N GLY A 18 -25.60 6.84 4.12
CA GLY A 18 -24.94 7.44 5.30
C GLY A 18 -23.92 6.67 6.14
N VAL A 19 -23.83 5.34 6.04
CA VAL A 19 -22.98 4.49 6.89
C VAL A 19 -21.63 4.22 6.23
N TYR A 20 -21.57 4.11 4.90
CA TYR A 20 -20.34 3.90 4.14
C TYR A 20 -19.44 5.15 4.06
N GLU A 21 -20.03 6.34 4.08
CA GLU A 21 -19.30 7.62 4.24
C GLU A 21 -18.51 7.66 5.56
N LYS A 22 -19.07 7.08 6.64
CA LYS A 22 -18.38 6.96 7.94
C LYS A 22 -17.23 5.94 7.94
N TRP A 23 -17.26 4.94 7.05
CA TRP A 23 -16.20 3.93 6.93
C TRP A 23 -14.90 4.49 6.33
N TRP A 24 -15.00 5.34 5.32
CA TRP A 24 -13.86 6.11 4.83
C TRP A 24 -13.27 7.03 5.92
N PHE A 25 -14.11 7.48 6.85
CA PHE A 25 -13.68 8.31 7.98
C PHE A 25 -12.82 7.54 9.01
N CYS A 26 -13.10 6.26 9.28
CA CYS A 26 -12.27 5.44 10.16
C CYS A 26 -10.87 5.15 9.57
N ARG A 27 -10.77 4.98 8.25
CA ARG A 27 -9.47 4.83 7.54
C ARG A 27 -8.60 6.09 7.65
N ARG A 28 -9.21 7.28 7.67
CA ARG A 28 -8.49 8.56 7.66
C ARG A 28 -8.13 9.10 9.04
N ARG A 29 -8.80 8.63 10.10
CA ARG A 29 -8.69 9.21 11.45
C ARG A 29 -8.09 8.27 12.50
N SER A 30 -7.98 6.97 12.21
CA SER A 30 -7.30 6.03 13.10
C SER A 30 -5.90 5.73 12.54
N ASN A 31 -4.86 6.04 13.33
CA ASN A 31 -3.45 5.88 12.97
C ASN A 31 -3.01 4.41 12.79
N VAL A 32 -3.95 3.47 12.62
CA VAL A 32 -3.74 2.03 12.55
C VAL A 32 -2.94 1.60 11.31
N ALA A 33 -2.81 2.48 10.32
CA ALA A 33 -1.99 2.27 9.12
C ALA A 33 -0.64 3.01 9.14
N THR A 34 -0.24 3.62 10.27
CA THR A 34 1.02 4.36 10.39
C THR A 34 2.11 3.53 11.10
N GLU A 35 3.38 3.90 10.89
CA GLU A 35 4.55 3.19 11.47
C GLU A 35 4.61 3.23 13.00
N LYS A 36 3.89 4.16 13.65
CA LYS A 36 3.87 4.32 15.12
C LYS A 36 2.44 4.16 15.64
N ILE A 37 2.08 2.92 15.95
CA ILE A 37 0.80 2.60 16.57
C ILE A 37 1.00 2.63 18.10
N GLN A 38 0.35 3.54 18.80
CA GLN A 38 0.34 3.51 20.26
C GLN A 38 -0.70 2.51 20.76
N MET A 39 -0.46 1.89 21.92
CA MET A 39 -1.41 0.94 22.51
C MET A 39 -2.79 1.57 22.76
N VAL A 40 -2.82 2.86 23.11
CA VAL A 40 -4.07 3.62 23.27
C VAL A 40 -4.89 3.71 21.98
N ASP A 41 -4.22 3.79 20.82
CA ASP A 41 -4.91 3.81 19.52
C ASP A 41 -5.54 2.46 19.20
N ILE A 42 -4.86 1.36 19.59
CA ILE A 42 -5.38 -0.01 19.45
C ILE A 42 -6.60 -0.21 20.35
N ASP A 43 -6.54 0.23 21.61
CA ASP A 43 -7.66 0.13 22.55
C ASP A 43 -8.90 0.91 22.06
N ASN A 44 -8.67 2.10 21.50
CA ASN A 44 -9.74 2.93 20.93
C ASN A 44 -10.32 2.28 19.66
N ALA A 45 -9.47 1.72 18.80
CA ALA A 45 -9.91 0.98 17.62
C ALA A 45 -10.74 -0.25 18.01
N GLU A 46 -10.34 -0.98 19.05
CA GLU A 46 -11.07 -2.15 19.55
C GLU A 46 -12.49 -1.79 19.99
N LYS A 47 -12.63 -0.71 20.77
CA LYS A 47 -13.93 -0.20 21.20
C LYS A 47 -14.79 0.23 20.00
N ALA A 48 -14.19 0.93 19.03
CA ALA A 48 -14.88 1.38 17.83
C ALA A 48 -15.36 0.22 16.95
N LEU A 49 -14.52 -0.81 16.74
CA LEU A 49 -14.84 -1.99 15.95
C LEU A 49 -15.93 -2.83 16.62
N LYS A 50 -15.85 -3.06 17.93
CA LYS A 50 -16.91 -3.75 18.69
C LYS A 50 -18.23 -2.99 18.60
N LYS A 51 -18.20 -1.66 18.76
CA LYS A 51 -19.40 -0.82 18.59
C LYS A 51 -19.96 -0.92 17.17
N PHE A 52 -19.11 -0.90 16.15
CA PHE A 52 -19.55 -1.06 14.76
C PHE A 52 -20.26 -2.39 14.55
N VAL A 53 -19.68 -3.51 15.01
CA VAL A 53 -20.27 -4.84 14.85
C VAL A 53 -21.64 -4.93 15.56
N MET A 54 -21.76 -4.38 16.77
CA MET A 54 -23.05 -4.34 17.50
C MET A 54 -24.10 -3.52 16.77
N GLU A 55 -23.74 -2.35 16.22
CA GLU A 55 -24.68 -1.51 15.48
C GLU A 55 -25.02 -2.12 14.10
N PHE A 56 -24.07 -2.81 13.47
CA PHE A 56 -24.29 -3.51 12.21
C PHE A 56 -25.34 -4.62 12.36
N GLU A 57 -25.24 -5.43 13.42
CA GLU A 57 -26.23 -6.47 13.73
C GLU A 57 -27.63 -5.87 13.95
N LYS A 58 -27.73 -4.76 14.68
CA LYS A 58 -29.02 -4.08 14.92
C LYS A 58 -29.66 -3.55 13.64
N LEU A 59 -28.86 -3.04 12.70
CA LEU A 59 -29.35 -2.40 11.49
C LEU A 59 -29.69 -3.41 10.38
N TYR A 60 -28.88 -4.46 10.24
CA TYR A 60 -28.97 -5.40 9.12
C TYR A 60 -29.44 -6.79 9.53
N GLY A 61 -29.59 -7.05 10.82
CA GLY A 61 -30.00 -8.34 11.37
C GLY A 61 -28.87 -9.35 11.44
N LYS A 62 -29.15 -10.47 12.11
CA LYS A 62 -28.17 -11.54 12.36
C LYS A 62 -27.77 -12.30 11.10
N ASP A 63 -28.65 -12.36 10.10
CA ASP A 63 -28.39 -13.08 8.84
C ASP A 63 -27.27 -12.42 8.01
N MET A 64 -27.06 -11.11 8.20
CA MET A 64 -25.99 -10.35 7.53
C MET A 64 -24.66 -10.36 8.30
N MET A 65 -24.61 -11.02 9.48
CA MET A 65 -23.39 -11.16 10.28
C MET A 65 -22.46 -12.22 9.69
N THR A 66 -21.82 -11.87 8.58
CA THR A 66 -20.87 -12.75 7.91
C THR A 66 -19.59 -12.95 8.72
N PHE A 67 -18.80 -13.95 8.34
CA PHE A 67 -17.49 -14.23 8.94
C PHE A 67 -16.56 -13.00 8.94
N ASN A 68 -16.58 -12.18 7.88
CA ASN A 68 -15.77 -10.97 7.80
C ASN A 68 -16.19 -9.92 8.82
N VAL A 69 -17.50 -9.82 9.10
CA VAL A 69 -18.01 -8.92 10.12
C VAL A 69 -17.53 -9.37 11.50
N HIS A 70 -17.52 -10.68 11.75
CA HIS A 70 -16.96 -11.24 12.97
C HIS A 70 -15.45 -10.97 13.09
N LEU A 71 -14.67 -11.16 12.01
CA LEU A 71 -13.22 -10.94 11.99
C LEU A 71 -12.78 -9.53 12.40
N MET A 72 -13.63 -8.51 12.19
CA MET A 72 -13.31 -7.15 12.62
C MET A 72 -13.11 -7.03 14.13
N THR A 73 -13.77 -7.88 14.93
CA THR A 73 -13.58 -7.91 16.39
C THR A 73 -12.18 -8.39 16.79
N HIS A 74 -11.51 -9.16 15.93
CA HIS A 74 -10.19 -9.74 16.17
C HIS A 74 -9.03 -8.89 15.63
N ILE A 75 -9.30 -7.88 14.79
CA ILE A 75 -8.26 -7.01 14.20
C ILE A 75 -7.36 -6.40 15.28
N SER A 76 -7.93 -5.97 16.41
CA SER A 76 -7.16 -5.34 17.50
C SER A 76 -6.25 -6.33 18.22
N ALA A 77 -6.68 -7.59 18.40
CA ALA A 77 -5.83 -8.64 18.93
C ALA A 77 -4.70 -8.99 17.96
N SER A 78 -5.00 -9.04 16.65
CA SER A 78 -4.00 -9.25 15.60
C SER A 78 -2.95 -8.13 15.59
N LEU A 79 -3.34 -6.87 15.78
CA LEU A 79 -2.41 -5.74 15.90
C LEU A 79 -1.46 -5.86 17.09
N ARG A 80 -1.95 -6.35 18.24
CA ARG A 80 -1.10 -6.56 19.44
C ARG A 80 -0.09 -7.68 19.26
N ASN A 81 -0.48 -8.75 18.55
CA ASN A 81 0.35 -9.94 18.40
C ASN A 81 1.33 -9.84 17.21
N TRP A 82 0.89 -9.27 16.09
CA TRP A 82 1.63 -9.28 14.82
C TRP A 82 2.15 -7.90 14.41
N GLY A 83 1.80 -6.85 15.15
CA GLY A 83 2.16 -5.48 14.82
C GLY A 83 1.23 -4.84 13.78
N PRO A 84 1.67 -3.78 13.09
CA PRO A 84 0.84 -2.99 12.19
C PRO A 84 0.18 -3.80 11.08
N LEU A 85 -1.09 -3.50 10.74
CA LEU A 85 -1.85 -4.23 9.72
C LEU A 85 -1.20 -4.23 8.35
N TRP A 86 -0.41 -3.21 8.00
CA TRP A 86 0.27 -3.16 6.70
C TRP A 86 1.32 -4.28 6.55
N ALA A 87 1.92 -4.74 7.65
CA ALA A 87 2.93 -5.79 7.64
C ALA A 87 2.32 -7.17 7.36
N SER A 88 1.08 -7.40 7.80
CA SER A 88 0.33 -8.63 7.59
C SER A 88 -0.68 -8.55 6.43
N SER A 89 -0.76 -7.41 5.74
CA SER A 89 -1.76 -7.20 4.69
C SER A 89 -1.37 -7.90 3.40
N THR A 90 -2.34 -8.52 2.73
CA THR A 90 -2.17 -9.11 1.40
C THR A 90 -2.19 -8.08 0.27
N PHE A 91 -2.36 -6.79 0.59
CA PHE A 91 -2.50 -5.71 -0.39
C PHE A 91 -1.28 -5.57 -1.32
N SER A 92 -0.07 -5.79 -0.79
CA SER A 92 1.16 -5.80 -1.59
C SER A 92 1.11 -6.90 -2.65
N PHE A 93 0.73 -8.12 -2.25
CA PHE A 93 0.60 -9.27 -3.16
C PHE A 93 -0.48 -9.05 -4.23
N GLU A 94 -1.62 -8.44 -3.89
CA GLU A 94 -2.65 -8.10 -4.87
C GLU A 94 -2.15 -7.08 -5.90
N SER A 95 -1.40 -6.08 -5.45
CA SER A 95 -0.75 -5.11 -6.34
C SER A 95 0.26 -5.78 -7.29
N PHE A 96 1.02 -6.75 -6.79
CA PHE A 96 1.92 -7.55 -7.60
C PHE A 96 1.16 -8.47 -8.57
N ASN A 97 0.05 -9.07 -8.15
CA ASN A 97 -0.80 -9.88 -9.03
C ASN A 97 -1.35 -9.06 -10.19
N CYS A 98 -1.82 -7.83 -9.94
CA CYS A 98 -2.21 -6.89 -11.00
C CYS A 98 -1.06 -6.63 -11.99
N THR A 99 0.18 -6.51 -11.49
CA THR A 99 1.36 -6.37 -12.36
C THR A 99 1.65 -7.64 -13.15
N LEU A 100 1.55 -8.82 -12.54
CA LEU A 100 1.76 -10.11 -13.21
C LEU A 100 0.72 -10.36 -14.31
N LEU A 101 -0.54 -9.96 -14.10
CA LEU A 101 -1.60 -10.03 -15.12
C LEU A 101 -1.26 -9.22 -16.37
N ARG A 102 -0.47 -8.14 -16.26
CA ARG A 102 0.00 -7.36 -17.42
C ARG A 102 1.11 -8.07 -18.22
N PHE A 103 1.74 -9.10 -17.67
CA PHE A 103 2.85 -9.79 -18.32
C PHE A 103 2.43 -10.93 -19.26
N PHE A 104 1.16 -11.29 -19.35
CA PHE A 104 0.67 -12.24 -20.34
C PHE A 104 -0.62 -11.70 -20.97
N HIS A 105 -0.86 -12.02 -22.23
CA HIS A 105 -2.07 -11.59 -22.96
C HIS A 105 -2.74 -12.76 -23.69
N GLY A 106 -2.05 -13.90 -23.81
CA GLY A 106 -2.59 -15.13 -24.40
C GLY A 106 -2.79 -16.23 -23.36
N THR A 107 -3.57 -17.25 -23.72
CA THR A 107 -3.93 -18.38 -22.85
C THR A 107 -2.90 -19.53 -22.87
N THR A 108 -2.02 -19.57 -23.87
CA THR A 108 -0.97 -20.59 -24.03
C THR A 108 0.35 -20.17 -23.41
N HIS A 109 1.02 -21.11 -22.72
CA HIS A 109 2.36 -20.91 -22.13
C HIS A 109 2.48 -19.64 -21.25
N VAL A 110 1.46 -19.36 -20.44
CA VAL A 110 1.36 -18.15 -19.59
C VAL A 110 2.61 -17.96 -18.72
N GLN A 111 3.12 -19.03 -18.10
CA GLN A 111 4.31 -18.97 -17.24
C GLN A 111 5.54 -18.46 -18.03
N GLN A 112 5.74 -18.95 -19.25
CA GLN A 112 6.85 -18.52 -20.09
C GLN A 112 6.70 -17.07 -20.55
N GLN A 113 5.47 -16.63 -20.86
CA GLN A 113 5.20 -15.23 -21.20
C GLN A 113 5.58 -14.30 -20.04
N ILE A 114 5.14 -14.64 -18.82
CA ILE A 114 5.44 -13.88 -17.62
C ILE A 114 6.95 -13.78 -17.40
N VAL A 115 7.65 -14.92 -17.36
CA VAL A 115 9.10 -14.95 -17.12
C VAL A 115 9.86 -14.17 -18.18
N LYS A 116 9.56 -14.38 -19.48
CA LYS A 116 10.24 -13.68 -20.56
C LYS A 116 10.02 -12.16 -20.50
N ARG A 117 8.79 -11.71 -20.21
CA ARG A 117 8.50 -10.27 -20.10
C ARG A 117 9.15 -9.65 -18.87
N PHE A 118 9.13 -10.32 -17.72
CA PHE A 118 9.79 -9.86 -16.51
C PHE A 118 11.31 -9.71 -16.71
N LEU A 119 11.96 -10.74 -17.29
CA LEU A 119 13.39 -10.70 -17.56
C LEU A 119 13.77 -9.60 -18.54
N LYS A 120 12.98 -9.40 -19.61
CA LYS A 120 13.18 -8.28 -20.55
C LYS A 120 13.02 -6.93 -19.87
N TRP A 121 11.96 -6.75 -19.09
CA TRP A 121 11.73 -5.51 -18.36
C TRP A 121 12.91 -5.17 -17.44
N ARG A 122 13.37 -6.14 -16.64
CA ARG A 122 14.54 -5.99 -15.76
C ARG A 122 15.83 -5.68 -16.52
N ASP A 123 16.09 -6.39 -17.61
CA ASP A 123 17.31 -6.21 -18.41
C ASP A 123 17.34 -4.82 -19.09
N ILE A 124 16.20 -4.36 -19.61
CA ILE A 124 16.08 -3.03 -20.20
C ILE A 124 16.30 -1.96 -19.13
N THR A 125 15.75 -2.10 -17.92
CA THR A 125 15.98 -1.15 -16.82
C THR A 125 17.44 -1.13 -16.39
N ASN A 126 18.08 -2.29 -16.21
CA ASN A 126 19.50 -2.34 -15.80
C ASN A 126 20.45 -1.77 -16.86
N LYS A 127 20.14 -1.99 -18.15
CA LYS A 127 20.94 -1.46 -19.25
C LYS A 127 20.64 0.02 -19.53
N ALA A 128 19.48 0.52 -19.10
CA ALA A 128 19.07 1.90 -19.31
C ALA A 128 20.14 2.86 -18.83
N ASP A 129 20.65 2.68 -17.60
CA ASP A 129 21.60 3.60 -16.99
C ASP A 129 22.88 3.74 -17.83
N LYS A 130 23.38 2.62 -18.39
CA LYS A 130 24.57 2.62 -19.24
C LYS A 130 24.38 3.36 -20.57
N TYR A 131 23.24 3.17 -21.23
CA TYR A 131 23.01 3.73 -22.58
C TYR A 131 22.35 5.11 -22.56
N MET A 132 21.58 5.42 -21.52
CA MET A 132 20.83 6.67 -21.40
C MET A 132 21.66 7.83 -20.85
N ASN A 133 22.81 7.59 -20.20
CA ASN A 133 23.68 8.67 -19.74
C ASN A 133 24.15 9.57 -20.89
N ASN A 134 24.51 8.99 -22.04
CA ASN A 134 24.97 9.71 -23.23
C ASN A 134 23.86 10.05 -24.23
N ALA A 135 22.60 9.70 -23.93
CA ALA A 135 21.48 9.95 -24.83
C ALA A 135 20.99 11.41 -24.74
N LYS A 136 20.38 11.91 -25.84
CA LYS A 136 19.71 13.21 -25.83
C LYS A 136 18.53 13.21 -24.86
N ASP A 137 18.26 14.38 -24.29
CA ASP A 137 17.22 14.56 -23.26
C ASP A 137 15.82 14.13 -23.72
N SER A 138 15.50 14.33 -25.00
CA SER A 138 14.26 13.86 -25.63
C SER A 138 14.13 12.33 -25.67
N VAL A 139 15.25 11.64 -25.90
CA VAL A 139 15.31 10.17 -25.93
C VAL A 139 15.15 9.60 -24.53
N LYS A 140 15.79 10.22 -23.53
CA LYS A 140 15.60 9.85 -22.11
C LYS A 140 14.12 9.97 -21.72
N LYS A 141 13.49 11.10 -22.02
CA LYS A 141 12.06 11.34 -21.71
C LYS A 141 11.14 10.30 -22.36
N LEU A 142 11.35 10.00 -23.65
CA LEU A 142 10.57 8.99 -24.36
C LEU A 142 10.77 7.59 -23.75
N PHE A 143 12.01 7.22 -23.45
CA PHE A 143 12.35 5.92 -22.89
C PHE A 143 11.65 5.68 -21.53
N TYR A 144 11.74 6.65 -20.61
CA TYR A 144 11.07 6.55 -19.31
C TYR A 144 9.53 6.57 -19.46
N ALA A 145 8.99 7.32 -20.42
CA ALA A 145 7.56 7.29 -20.71
C ALA A 145 7.09 5.89 -21.18
N LEU A 146 7.87 5.22 -22.03
CA LEU A 146 7.54 3.89 -22.54
C LEU A 146 7.68 2.78 -21.49
N GLN A 147 8.58 2.93 -20.51
CA GLN A 147 8.76 1.93 -19.44
C GLN A 147 7.59 1.87 -18.44
N ASN A 148 6.59 2.76 -18.53
CA ASN A 148 5.62 3.00 -17.44
C ASN A 148 6.32 3.24 -16.10
N SER A 149 7.60 3.69 -16.11
CA SER A 149 8.18 4.24 -14.90
C SER A 149 7.36 5.50 -14.67
N LYS A 150 6.45 5.46 -13.69
CA LYS A 150 5.83 6.68 -13.21
C LYS A 150 6.98 7.66 -13.04
N GLN A 151 6.92 8.79 -13.76
CA GLN A 151 7.74 9.95 -13.42
C GLN A 151 7.70 10.08 -11.91
N GLU A 152 8.87 10.35 -11.31
CA GLU A 152 9.02 10.47 -9.88
C GLU A 152 7.75 11.08 -9.30
N THR A 153 7.08 10.32 -8.44
CA THR A 153 5.85 10.79 -7.81
C THR A 153 6.16 12.18 -7.26
N ALA A 154 5.34 13.19 -7.54
CA ALA A 154 5.61 14.58 -7.12
C ALA A 154 5.85 14.75 -5.60
N LYS A 155 5.62 13.69 -4.83
CA LYS A 155 5.88 13.54 -3.39
C LYS A 155 7.03 12.57 -3.09
N SER A 156 8.07 12.53 -3.91
CA SER A 156 9.29 11.77 -3.63
C SER A 156 10.53 12.60 -3.90
N ALA A 157 11.52 12.50 -3.02
CA ALA A 157 12.80 13.20 -3.13
C ALA A 157 13.94 12.19 -2.93
N HIS A 158 15.01 12.34 -3.71
CA HIS A 158 16.25 11.60 -3.46
C HIS A 158 17.07 12.34 -2.41
N LEU A 159 17.45 11.62 -1.37
CA LEU A 159 18.39 12.10 -0.36
C LEU A 159 19.83 11.72 -0.74
N SER A 160 20.02 10.56 -1.37
CA SER A 160 21.29 10.11 -1.94
C SER A 160 21.04 9.14 -3.11
N GLU A 161 22.11 8.71 -3.81
CA GLU A 161 22.02 7.77 -4.93
C GLU A 161 21.23 6.48 -4.58
N ASN A 162 21.28 6.07 -3.31
CA ASN A 162 20.62 4.85 -2.82
C ASN A 162 19.42 5.11 -1.90
N VAL A 163 19.12 6.36 -1.53
CA VAL A 163 18.07 6.67 -0.55
C VAL A 163 17.03 7.59 -1.16
N ARG A 164 15.83 7.04 -1.37
CA ARG A 164 14.65 7.76 -1.86
C ARG A 164 13.60 7.86 -0.76
N VAL A 165 13.16 9.09 -0.50
CA VAL A 165 12.14 9.41 0.51
C VAL A 165 10.80 9.65 -0.19
N PHE A 166 9.72 9.13 0.39
CA PHE A 166 8.35 9.28 -0.12
C PHE A 166 7.45 9.96 0.93
N GLY A 167 6.50 10.78 0.48
CA GLY A 167 5.47 11.37 1.33
C GLY A 167 5.56 12.89 1.46
N ASN A 168 4.72 13.47 2.32
CA ASN A 168 4.78 14.89 2.65
C ASN A 168 5.81 15.11 3.77
N PRO A 169 6.85 15.95 3.57
CA PRO A 169 7.83 16.22 4.61
C PRO A 169 7.15 16.82 5.84
N HIS A 170 7.40 16.22 7.01
CA HIS A 170 6.98 16.75 8.30
C HIS A 170 8.22 17.29 9.02
N PRO A 171 8.29 18.60 9.29
CA PRO A 171 9.41 19.19 10.01
C PRO A 171 9.38 18.71 11.46
N VAL A 172 10.39 17.94 11.85
CA VAL A 172 10.60 17.47 13.22
C VAL A 172 11.88 18.10 13.75
N LYS A 173 11.84 18.65 14.98
CA LYS A 173 13.05 19.10 15.66
C LYS A 173 13.85 17.89 16.12
N ILE A 174 15.01 17.68 15.52
CA ILE A 174 15.89 16.55 15.82
C ILE A 174 17.00 17.03 16.78
N PRO A 175 17.28 16.32 17.89
CA PRO A 175 18.40 16.66 18.76
C PRO A 175 19.75 16.42 18.06
N VAL A 176 20.77 17.22 18.41
CA VAL A 176 22.10 17.23 17.75
C VAL A 176 22.73 15.84 17.63
N ARG A 177 22.56 14.97 18.64
CA ARG A 177 23.04 13.58 18.59
C ARG A 177 22.47 12.74 17.44
N HIS A 178 21.21 12.97 17.08
CA HIS A 178 20.57 12.25 15.99
C HIS A 178 20.94 12.87 14.63
N MET A 179 21.18 14.18 14.56
CA MET A 179 21.74 14.81 13.34
C MET A 179 23.12 14.24 13.02
N LEU A 180 24.01 14.14 14.01
CA LEU A 180 25.34 13.53 13.84
C LEU A 180 25.25 12.06 13.40
N ALA A 181 24.32 11.29 13.97
CA ALA A 181 24.11 9.90 13.56
C ALA A 181 23.55 9.78 12.12
N ILE A 182 22.69 10.71 11.71
CA ILE A 182 22.16 10.75 10.33
C ILE A 182 23.27 11.14 9.35
N GLU A 183 24.11 12.10 9.71
CA GLU A 183 25.28 12.49 8.92
C GLU A 183 26.26 11.32 8.75
N ASP A 184 26.54 10.57 9.81
CA ASP A 184 27.41 9.38 9.77
C ASP A 184 26.83 8.26 8.91
N LEU A 185 25.52 7.98 9.03
CA LEU A 185 24.88 6.88 8.30
C LEU A 185 24.67 7.18 6.81
N PHE A 186 24.33 8.42 6.48
CA PHE A 186 23.86 8.79 5.13
C PHE A 186 24.82 9.71 4.38
N GLY A 187 25.82 10.30 5.05
CA GLY A 187 26.74 11.27 4.46
C GLY A 187 26.08 12.59 4.05
N VAL A 188 24.87 12.87 4.56
CA VAL A 188 24.07 14.06 4.22
C VAL A 188 23.89 14.93 5.46
N ARG A 189 24.20 16.24 5.31
CA ARG A 189 23.96 17.25 6.35
C ARG A 189 22.47 17.62 6.35
N VAL A 190 21.76 17.37 7.45
CA VAL A 190 20.29 17.55 7.61
C VAL A 190 19.96 18.70 8.53
#